data_AF-A0A7G2M3I2-F1
#
_entry.id   AF-A0A7G2M3I2-F1
#
_cell.length_a   1.000
_cell.length_b   1.000
_cell.length_c   1.000
_cell.angle_alpha   90.00
_cell.angle_beta   90.00
_cell.angle_gamma   90.00
#
_symmetry.space_group_name_H-M   'P 1'
#
loop_
_entity.id
_entity.type
_entity.pdbx_description
1 polymer ?
#
loop_
_entity_poly.entity_id
_entity_poly.type
_entity_poly.pdbx_seq_one_letter_code
_entity_poly.pdbx_strand_id
1 'polypeptide(L)' 'GPMLAHKAEDEGMAAAEVIAGKHGHVNYGVIPGVIYTHPEVANVGATEEQLKEAGR' A
#
# COMPACT_ATOMS: atom_id res chain seq x y z
N GLY A 1 3.80 -3.43 -7.93
CA GLY A 1 3.19 -3.17 -6.62
C GLY A 1 2.08 -4.18 -6.36
N PRO A 2 1.50 -4.20 -5.14
CA PRO A 2 0.48 -5.17 -4.76
C PRO A 2 -0.78 -5.06 -5.64
N MET A 3 -1.43 -6.20 -5.93
CA MET A 3 -2.66 -6.29 -6.74
C MET A 3 -3.90 -6.18 -5.83
N LEU A 4 -4.14 -4.98 -5.31
CA LEU A 4 -5.24 -4.68 -4.39
C LEU A 4 -6.12 -3.56 -4.95
N ALA A 5 -7.41 -3.57 -4.62
CA ALA A 5 -8.38 -2.62 -5.15
C ALA A 5 -8.05 -1.18 -4.72
N HIS A 6 -7.85 -0.94 -3.42
CA HIS A 6 -7.52 0.37 -2.87
C HIS A 6 -6.15 0.89 -3.33
N LYS A 7 -5.22 0.00 -3.69
CA LYS A 7 -3.97 0.41 -4.34
C LYS A 7 -4.24 1.03 -5.72
N ALA A 8 -5.11 0.40 -6.51
CA ALA A 8 -5.46 0.92 -7.83
C ALA A 8 -6.24 2.23 -7.74
N GLU A 9 -7.10 2.36 -6.74
CA GLU A 9 -7.84 3.59 -6.43
C GLU A 9 -6.88 4.76 -6.13
N ASP A 10 -5.95 4.59 -5.18
CA ASP A 10 -4.99 5.65 -4.80
C ASP A 10 -4.07 6.04 -5.95
N GLU A 11 -3.59 5.07 -6.75
CA GLU A 11 -2.80 5.36 -7.94
C GLU A 11 -3.61 6.09 -9.01
N GLY A 12 -4.90 5.75 -9.16
CA GLY A 12 -5.82 6.47 -10.04
C GLY A 12 -5.98 7.92 -9.62
N MET A 13 -6.14 8.18 -8.33
CA MET A 13 -6.22 9.54 -7.77
C MET A 13 -4.91 10.31 -8.00
N ALA A 14 -3.77 9.72 -7.64
CA ALA A 14 -2.47 10.34 -7.82
C ALA A 14 -2.20 10.65 -9.31
N ALA A 15 -2.56 9.75 -10.22
CA ALA A 15 -2.45 9.99 -11.66
C ALA A 15 -3.32 11.18 -12.11
N ALA A 16 -4.58 11.26 -11.66
CA ALA A 16 -5.47 12.36 -11.98
C ALA A 16 -4.94 13.71 -11.45
N GLU A 17 -4.37 13.72 -10.23
CA GLU A 17 -3.75 14.90 -9.65
C GLU A 17 -2.53 15.37 -10.45
N VAL A 18 -1.66 14.45 -10.86
CA VAL A 18 -0.51 14.75 -11.72
C VAL A 18 -0.96 15.33 -13.06
N ILE A 19 -1.98 14.73 -13.70
CA ILE A 19 -2.56 15.26 -14.95
C ILE A 19 -3.09 16.69 -14.76
N ALA A 20 -3.67 16.99 -13.59
CA ALA A 20 -4.17 18.31 -13.24
C ALA A 20 -3.08 19.30 -12.80
N GLY A 21 -1.79 18.93 -12.88
CA GLY A 21 -0.67 19.77 -12.45
C GLY A 21 -0.52 19.90 -10.92
N LYS A 22 -1.18 19.03 -10.16
CA LYS A 22 -1.06 18.94 -8.69
C LYS A 22 -0.01 17.90 -8.29
N HIS A 23 0.25 17.80 -7.00
CA HIS A 23 1.20 16.84 -6.43
C HIS A 23 0.50 15.52 -6.06
N GLY A 24 0.39 14.60 -7.03
CA GLY A 24 -0.06 13.24 -6.77
C GLY A 24 1.02 12.40 -6.08
N HIS A 25 0.65 11.68 -5.02
CA HIS A 25 1.57 10.84 -4.25
C HIS A 25 0.87 9.60 -3.69
N VAL A 26 1.57 8.45 -3.70
CA VAL A 26 1.12 7.20 -3.07
C VAL A 26 2.23 6.68 -2.17
N ASN A 27 1.94 6.45 -0.89
CA ASN A 27 2.87 5.78 0.02
C ASN A 27 2.65 4.28 -0.01
N TYR A 28 3.42 3.57 -0.84
CA TYR A 28 3.32 2.12 -0.97
C TYR A 28 3.63 1.35 0.33
N GLY A 29 4.40 1.93 1.25
CA GLY A 29 4.76 1.30 2.52
C GLY A 29 3.61 1.22 3.53
N VAL A 30 2.48 1.88 3.26
CA VAL A 30 1.31 1.91 4.16
C VAL A 30 0.02 1.41 3.49
N ILE A 31 0.12 0.71 2.36
CA ILE A 31 -1.02 0.05 1.73
C ILE A 31 -1.32 -1.24 2.51
N PRO A 32 -2.49 -1.38 3.16
CA PRO A 32 -2.81 -2.57 3.94
C PRO A 32 -3.15 -3.74 3.03
N GLY A 33 -2.85 -4.96 3.47
CA GLY A 33 -3.35 -6.21 2.88
C GLY A 33 -4.34 -6.88 3.81
N VAL A 34 -5.42 -7.44 3.28
CA VAL A 34 -6.45 -8.16 4.06
C VAL A 34 -6.77 -9.51 3.41
N ILE A 35 -6.87 -10.55 4.24
CA ILE A 35 -7.35 -11.88 3.90
C ILE A 35 -8.65 -12.10 4.68
N TYR A 36 -9.77 -12.22 3.95
CA TYR A 36 -11.13 -12.28 4.51
C TYR A 36 -11.54 -13.70 4.95
N THR A 37 -10.68 -14.40 5.69
CA THR A 37 -11.00 -15.69 6.35
C THR A 37 -11.73 -15.47 7.69
N HIS A 38 -12.05 -16.55 8.39
CA HIS A 38 -12.54 -16.47 9.77
C HIS A 38 -11.65 -17.30 10.71
N PRO A 39 -10.84 -16.68 11.60
CA PRO A 39 -10.68 -15.22 11.76
C PRO A 39 -10.01 -14.57 10.54
N GLU A 40 -10.22 -13.26 10.38
CA GLU A 40 -9.57 -12.45 9.36
C GLU A 40 -8.09 -12.21 9.70
N VAL A 41 -7.29 -11.89 8.68
CA VAL A 41 -5.88 -11.52 8.85
C VAL A 41 -5.61 -10.24 8.04
N ALA A 42 -5.01 -9.24 8.68
CA ALA A 42 -4.61 -7.99 8.05
C ALA A 42 -3.19 -7.60 8.44
N ASN A 43 -2.49 -6.89 7.55
CA ASN A 43 -1.17 -6.32 7.80
C ASN A 43 -0.99 -4.98 7.09
N VAL A 44 0.00 -4.21 7.55
CA VAL A 44 0.48 -2.97 6.93
C VAL A 44 1.93 -2.73 7.36
N GLY A 45 2.73 -2.10 6.52
CA GLY A 45 4.15 -1.84 6.83
C GLY A 45 5.05 -3.05 6.58
N ALA A 46 6.22 -3.03 7.22
CA ALA A 46 7.22 -4.09 7.10
C ALA A 46 6.93 -5.28 8.01
N THR A 47 7.26 -6.47 7.56
CA THR A 47 7.27 -7.68 8.40
C THR A 47 8.47 -7.67 9.35
N GLU A 48 8.40 -8.47 10.41
CA GLU A 48 9.53 -8.68 11.32
C GLU A 48 10.78 -9.18 10.58
N GLU A 49 10.62 -10.11 9.62
CA GLU A 49 11.71 -10.63 8.80
C GLU A 49 12.39 -9.51 7.99
N GLN A 50 11.60 -8.67 7.33
CA GLN A 50 12.11 -7.54 6.56
C GLN A 50 12.89 -6.55 7.44
N LEU A 51 12.46 -6.34 8.68
CA LEU A 51 13.17 -5.47 9.61
C LEU A 51 14.51 -6.10 10.04
N LYS A 52 14.53 -7.40 10.36
CA LYS A 52 15.76 -8.13 10.68
C LYS A 52 16.76 -8.09 9.53
N GLU A 53 16.31 -8.30 8.29
CA GLU A 53 17.15 -8.20 7.09
C GLU A 53 17.72 -6.78 6.91
N ALA A 54 16.94 -5.75 7.26
CA ALA A 54 17.37 -4.36 7.23
C ALA A 54 18.25 -3.95 8.42
N GLY A 55 18.60 -4.88 9.32
CA GLY A 55 19.41 -4.61 10.52
C GLY A 55 18.67 -3.78 11.57
N ARG A 56 17.35 -3.97 11.68
CA ARG A 56 16.47 -3.30 12.63
C ARG A 56 15.89 -4.26 13.66
#